data_AF-A0A8I0JGV6-F1
#
_entry.id   AF-A0A8I0JGV6-F1
#
_cell.length_a   1.000
_cell.length_b   1.000
_cell.length_c   1.000
_cell.angle_alpha   90.00
_cell.angle_beta   90.00
_cell.angle_gamma   90.00
#
_symmetry.space_group_name_H-M   'P 1'
#
loop_
_entity.id
_entity.type
_entity.pdbx_description
1 polymer ?
#
loop_
_entity_poly.entity_id
_entity_poly.type
_entity_poly.pdbx_seq_one_letter_code
_entity_poly.pdbx_strand_id
1 'polypeptide(L)'
;MRVADQVVEKLLALVQASGVQPGQRLPAERQLAAELGVSRTSVREAIQKLTSQGMLVARRGDGTYLQEPEPAAEPADWLKDAMRPLAGLMESDSHYRYDVLETRHALETSTAWLAAQRATERDKDHIQRCFDVMIQHQQSGHAELAARADAQFHLAIAEASHNLVLVQVMHSLFTVVLSTVERNRHDMFRLSAPQTLQELTVQHQSLMQAILDGDPQRARECIGEHLEHVRTTIQRLDEDRARRERSMRLPLDSAPALLPTSDLIRKT
;
A
#
# COMPACT_ATOMS: atom_id res chain seq x y z
N MET A 1 6.59 8.80 37.48
CA MET A 1 5.47 9.36 36.70
C MET A 1 5.53 10.88 36.83
N ARG A 2 5.65 11.64 35.73
CA ARG A 2 5.81 13.11 35.83
C ARG A 2 4.49 13.73 36.28
N VAL A 3 4.56 14.76 37.13
CA VAL A 3 3.38 15.46 37.67
C VAL A 3 2.46 15.97 36.56
N ALA A 4 3.01 16.37 35.40
CA ALA A 4 2.25 16.83 34.25
C ALA A 4 1.34 15.75 33.63
N ASP A 5 1.74 14.47 33.63
CA ASP A 5 0.94 13.38 33.05
C ASP A 5 -0.32 13.11 33.89
N GLN A 6 -0.20 13.24 35.22
CA GLN A 6 -1.34 13.12 36.15
C GLN A 6 -2.36 14.26 35.98
N VAL A 7 -1.90 15.47 35.63
CA VAL A 7 -2.79 16.62 35.43
C VAL A 7 -3.59 16.47 34.13
N VAL A 8 -3.00 15.87 33.09
CA VAL A 8 -3.69 15.55 31.84
C VAL A 8 -4.83 14.54 32.07
N GLU A 9 -4.55 13.45 32.78
CA GLU A 9 -5.57 12.44 33.09
C GLU A 9 -6.73 13.03 33.92
N LYS A 10 -6.41 13.83 34.94
CA LYS A 10 -7.42 14.48 35.77
C LYS A 10 -8.26 15.50 34.97
N LEU A 11 -7.64 16.24 34.06
CA LEU A 11 -8.35 17.19 33.20
C LEU A 11 -9.30 16.46 32.23
N LEU A 12 -8.87 15.35 31.63
CA LEU A 12 -9.74 14.52 30.78
C LEU A 12 -10.93 13.95 31.55
N ALA A 13 -10.69 13.41 32.75
CA ALA A 13 -11.75 12.88 33.62
C ALA A 13 -12.76 13.98 34.01
N LEU A 14 -12.28 15.19 34.30
CA LEU A 14 -13.13 16.33 34.60
C LEU A 14 -13.98 16.73 33.38
N VAL A 15 -13.39 16.83 32.20
CA VAL A 15 -14.12 17.16 30.95
C VAL A 15 -15.23 16.15 30.66
N GLN A 16 -14.96 14.84 30.85
CA GLN A 16 -15.95 13.78 30.73
C GLN A 16 -17.07 13.90 31.77
N ALA A 17 -16.72 14.10 33.04
CA ALA A 17 -17.69 14.25 34.13
C ALA A 17 -18.55 15.52 34.01
N SER A 18 -18.01 16.57 33.39
CA SER A 18 -18.67 17.86 33.19
C SER A 18 -19.67 17.84 32.04
N GLY A 19 -19.73 16.75 31.26
CA GLY A 19 -20.64 16.60 30.12
C GLY A 19 -20.35 17.55 28.96
N VAL A 20 -19.13 18.11 28.90
CA VAL A 20 -18.70 19.03 27.84
C VAL A 20 -18.74 18.27 26.52
N GLN A 21 -19.59 18.72 25.60
CA GLN A 21 -19.72 18.10 24.29
C GLN A 21 -18.60 18.58 23.35
N PRO A 22 -18.25 17.79 22.33
CA PRO A 22 -17.32 18.26 21.31
C PRO A 22 -17.80 19.56 20.66
N GLY A 23 -16.87 20.46 20.34
CA GLY A 23 -17.15 21.83 19.89
C GLY A 23 -17.42 22.83 21.02
N GLN A 24 -17.64 22.38 22.27
CA GLN A 24 -17.91 23.27 23.40
C GLN A 24 -16.64 23.79 24.07
N ARG A 25 -16.77 24.98 24.66
CA ARG A 25 -15.69 25.66 25.36
C ARG A 25 -15.48 25.06 26.76
N LEU A 26 -14.22 24.78 27.11
CA LEU A 26 -13.82 24.39 28.46
C LEU A 26 -13.93 25.58 29.43
N PRO A 27 -14.10 25.30 30.74
CA PRO A 27 -13.94 26.31 31.77
C PRO A 27 -12.58 27.00 31.69
N ALA A 28 -12.51 28.25 32.18
CA ALA A 28 -11.26 29.02 32.14
C ALA A 28 -10.14 28.32 32.94
N GLU A 29 -8.87 28.50 32.55
CA GLU A 29 -7.69 27.89 33.22
C GLU A 29 -7.72 28.08 34.76
N ARG A 30 -8.21 29.23 35.22
CA ARG A 30 -8.35 29.55 36.64
C ARG A 30 -9.35 28.64 37.36
N GLN A 31 -10.47 28.34 36.72
CA GLN A 31 -11.52 27.50 37.27
C GLN A 31 -11.08 26.03 37.26
N LEU A 32 -10.51 25.56 36.14
CA LEU A 32 -9.93 24.22 36.03
C LEU A 32 -8.84 23.99 37.09
N ALA A 33 -7.98 24.97 37.35
CA ALA A 33 -6.94 24.88 38.38
C ALA A 33 -7.54 24.70 39.79
N ALA A 34 -8.65 25.38 40.09
CA ALA A 34 -9.35 25.27 41.36
C ALA A 34 -10.05 23.91 41.51
N GLU A 35 -10.75 23.45 40.46
CA GLU A 35 -11.47 22.17 40.46
C GLU A 35 -10.53 20.96 40.52
N LEU A 36 -9.38 21.04 39.85
CA LEU A 36 -8.37 19.98 39.83
C LEU A 36 -7.40 20.02 41.01
N GLY A 37 -7.41 21.11 41.80
CA GLY A 37 -6.51 21.31 42.94
C GLY A 37 -5.03 21.45 42.54
N VAL A 38 -4.74 22.08 41.41
CA VAL A 38 -3.37 22.21 40.85
C VAL A 38 -3.03 23.64 40.45
N SER A 39 -1.77 23.91 40.12
CA SER A 39 -1.34 25.25 39.67
C SER A 39 -1.88 25.57 38.27
N ARG A 40 -2.12 26.86 37.99
CA ARG A 40 -2.52 27.31 36.64
C ARG A 40 -1.48 26.96 35.57
N THR A 41 -0.20 26.99 35.92
CA THR A 41 0.89 26.60 35.03
C THR A 41 0.76 25.13 34.63
N SER A 42 0.45 24.25 35.57
CA SER A 42 0.23 22.82 35.31
C SER A 42 -1.02 22.57 34.45
N VAL A 43 -2.10 23.32 34.66
CA VAL A 43 -3.28 23.27 33.78
C VAL A 43 -2.93 23.72 32.37
N ARG A 44 -2.16 24.81 32.22
CA ARG A 44 -1.73 25.30 30.91
C ARG A 44 -0.85 24.28 30.18
N GLU A 45 0.08 23.65 30.87
CA GLU A 45 0.91 22.57 30.30
C GLU A 45 0.05 21.37 29.86
N ALA A 46 -0.94 20.98 30.67
CA ALA A 46 -1.87 19.92 30.31
C ALA A 46 -2.73 20.29 29.09
N ILE A 47 -3.25 21.52 29.02
CA ILE A 47 -3.98 22.04 27.85
C ILE A 47 -3.07 22.05 26.62
N GLN A 48 -1.82 22.50 26.73
CA GLN A 48 -0.87 22.50 25.61
C GLN A 48 -0.60 21.08 25.11
N LYS A 49 -0.41 20.12 26.01
CA LYS A 49 -0.22 18.72 25.64
C LYS A 49 -1.46 18.13 24.95
N LEU A 50 -2.65 18.35 25.49
CA LEU A 50 -3.91 17.93 24.86
C LEU A 50 -4.18 18.64 23.52
N THR A 51 -3.73 19.89 23.36
CA THR A 51 -3.79 20.62 22.09
C THR A 51 -2.83 20.01 21.07
N SER A 52 -1.61 19.65 21.46
CA SER A 52 -0.65 18.95 20.58
C SER A 52 -1.12 17.56 20.16
N GLN A 53 -2.01 16.94 20.95
CA GLN A 53 -2.64 15.65 20.68
C GLN A 53 -3.94 15.78 19.87
N GLY A 54 -4.32 17.00 19.46
CA GLY A 54 -5.52 17.24 18.66
C GLY A 54 -6.85 17.08 19.43
N MET A 55 -6.81 16.89 20.75
CA MET A 55 -8.03 16.75 21.56
C MET A 55 -8.67 18.09 21.94
N LEU A 56 -7.87 19.17 22.02
CA LEU A 56 -8.34 20.51 22.34
C LEU A 56 -7.85 21.51 21.28
N VAL A 57 -8.57 22.61 21.10
CA VAL A 57 -8.10 23.76 20.32
C VAL A 57 -8.16 25.03 21.15
N ALA A 58 -7.00 25.68 21.30
CA ALA A 58 -6.88 26.98 21.94
C ALA A 58 -7.01 28.11 20.90
N ARG A 59 -8.05 28.94 21.04
CA ARG A 59 -8.27 30.14 20.23
C ARG A 59 -7.78 31.37 21.00
N ARG A 60 -6.81 32.08 20.43
CA ARG A 60 -6.15 33.22 21.08
C ARG A 60 -7.18 34.29 21.45
N GLY A 61 -7.29 34.57 22.75
CA GLY A 61 -8.22 35.57 23.30
C GLY A 61 -9.66 35.09 23.47
N ASP A 62 -9.99 33.89 22.99
CA ASP A 62 -11.37 33.39 22.97
C ASP A 62 -11.57 32.20 23.92
N GLY A 63 -10.60 31.30 24.05
CA GLY A 63 -10.65 30.20 25.02
C GLY A 63 -10.17 28.86 24.46
N THR A 64 -10.38 27.80 25.23
CA THR A 64 -10.02 26.43 24.85
C THR A 64 -11.30 25.64 24.59
N TYR A 65 -11.35 24.91 23.49
CA TYR A 65 -12.52 24.16 23.04
C TYR A 65 -12.19 22.67 22.97
N LEU A 66 -13.16 21.82 23.30
CA LEU A 66 -13.08 20.39 23.05
C LEU A 66 -13.21 20.18 21.54
N GLN A 67 -12.23 19.51 20.92
CA GLN A 67 -12.26 19.27 19.48
C GLN A 67 -13.44 18.32 19.15
N GLU A 68 -14.20 18.63 18.10
CA GLU A 68 -15.09 17.62 17.50
C GLU A 68 -14.23 16.40 17.13
N PRO A 69 -14.61 15.16 17.48
CA PRO A 69 -13.95 14.03 16.88
C PRO A 69 -14.17 14.17 15.37
N GLU A 70 -13.16 14.66 14.65
CA GLU A 70 -13.10 14.39 13.24
C GLU A 70 -13.28 12.88 13.09
N PRO A 71 -14.07 12.39 12.10
CA PRO A 71 -14.10 10.97 11.81
C PRO A 71 -12.65 10.56 11.72
N ALA A 72 -12.18 9.75 12.69
CA ALA A 72 -10.79 9.68 13.10
C ALA A 72 -9.92 9.93 11.89
N ALA A 73 -9.28 11.10 11.80
CA ALA A 73 -8.33 11.33 10.73
C ALA A 73 -7.37 10.15 10.86
N GLU A 74 -7.46 9.21 9.90
CA GLU A 74 -6.55 8.08 9.74
C GLU A 74 -5.19 8.62 10.13
N PRO A 75 -4.58 8.10 11.22
CA PRO A 75 -3.53 8.78 11.96
C PRO A 75 -2.61 9.43 10.96
N ALA A 76 -2.67 10.78 10.89
CA ALA A 76 -2.22 11.57 9.74
C ALA A 76 -1.11 10.81 9.02
N ASP A 77 -1.40 10.32 7.82
CA ASP A 77 -0.68 9.22 7.16
C ASP A 77 0.74 9.68 6.76
N TRP A 78 1.53 9.99 7.78
CA TRP A 78 2.83 10.63 7.73
C TRP A 78 3.79 9.75 6.95
N LEU A 79 3.52 8.43 6.96
CA LEU A 79 4.24 7.45 6.18
C LEU A 79 3.91 7.60 4.69
N LYS A 80 2.63 7.74 4.32
CA LYS A 80 2.23 8.08 2.95
C LYS A 80 2.84 9.41 2.49
N ASP A 81 2.81 10.45 3.32
CA ASP A 81 3.44 11.73 3.00
C ASP A 81 4.97 11.61 2.88
N ALA A 82 5.61 10.83 3.76
CA ALA A 82 7.05 10.55 3.71
C ALA A 82 7.44 9.71 2.49
N MET A 83 6.55 8.84 2.01
CA MET A 83 6.76 8.02 0.81
C MET A 83 6.37 8.75 -0.48
N ARG A 84 5.68 9.90 -0.42
CA ARG A 84 5.28 10.68 -1.60
C ARG A 84 6.42 10.99 -2.59
N PRO A 85 7.67 11.28 -2.18
CA PRO A 85 8.78 11.48 -3.11
C PRO A 85 9.07 10.25 -3.98
N LEU A 86 8.77 9.05 -3.50
CA LEU A 86 8.98 7.81 -4.24
C LEU A 86 8.01 7.65 -5.43
N ALA A 87 6.82 8.25 -5.36
CA ALA A 87 5.86 8.21 -6.47
C ALA A 87 6.42 8.87 -7.74
N GLY A 88 7.23 9.92 -7.60
CA GLY A 88 7.86 10.61 -8.74
C GLY A 88 8.95 9.77 -9.43
N LEU A 89 9.61 8.88 -8.70
CA LEU A 89 10.66 8.01 -9.26
C LEU A 89 10.12 7.04 -10.31
N MET A 90 8.85 6.68 -10.19
CA MET A 90 8.18 5.80 -11.14
C MET A 90 8.17 6.32 -12.58
N GLU A 91 8.09 7.64 -12.75
CA GLU A 91 8.07 8.26 -14.08
C GLU A 91 9.49 8.49 -14.60
N SER A 92 10.44 8.76 -13.70
CA SER A 92 11.82 9.12 -14.06
C SER A 92 12.79 7.95 -14.17
N ASP A 93 12.51 6.81 -13.54
CA ASP A 93 13.39 5.64 -13.51
C ASP A 93 12.64 4.35 -13.87
N SER A 94 12.97 3.77 -15.02
CA SER A 94 12.38 2.51 -15.48
C SER A 94 12.73 1.31 -14.61
N HIS A 95 13.82 1.38 -13.85
CA HIS A 95 14.24 0.30 -12.95
C HIS A 95 13.50 0.31 -11.61
N TYR A 96 12.91 1.45 -11.22
CA TYR A 96 12.22 1.60 -9.94
C TYR A 96 11.10 0.57 -9.71
N ARG A 97 10.44 0.12 -10.79
CA ARG A 97 9.42 -0.95 -10.71
C ARG A 97 9.96 -2.28 -10.15
N TYR A 98 11.26 -2.55 -10.33
CA TYR A 98 11.92 -3.75 -9.81
C TYR A 98 12.24 -3.61 -8.32
N ASP A 99 12.66 -2.43 -7.86
CA ASP A 99 12.86 -2.14 -6.43
C ASP A 99 11.55 -2.27 -5.64
N VAL A 100 10.44 -1.84 -6.26
CA VAL A 100 9.09 -2.04 -5.72
C VAL A 100 8.78 -3.53 -5.58
N LEU A 101 9.04 -4.35 -6.60
CA LEU A 101 8.80 -5.79 -6.56
C LEU A 101 9.68 -6.49 -5.52
N GLU A 102 10.94 -6.10 -5.39
CA GLU A 102 11.85 -6.63 -4.36
C GLU A 102 11.36 -6.29 -2.94
N THR A 103 10.92 -5.04 -2.73
CA THR A 103 10.35 -4.59 -1.46
C THR A 103 9.06 -5.36 -1.13
N ARG A 104 8.17 -5.50 -2.11
CA ARG A 104 6.96 -6.32 -1.98
C ARG A 104 7.32 -7.75 -1.60
N HIS A 105 8.31 -8.36 -2.25
CA HIS A 105 8.73 -9.72 -1.92
C HIS A 105 9.20 -9.86 -0.47
N ALA A 106 10.02 -8.93 0.02
CA ALA A 106 10.51 -8.94 1.40
C ALA A 106 9.37 -8.79 2.44
N LEU A 107 8.40 -7.91 2.18
CA LEU A 107 7.31 -7.63 3.11
C LEU A 107 6.19 -8.68 3.03
N GLU A 108 5.76 -9.05 1.83
CA GLU A 108 4.59 -9.89 1.61
C GLU A 108 4.83 -11.34 2.01
N THR A 109 6.06 -11.86 1.87
CA THR A 109 6.43 -13.19 2.37
C THR A 109 6.27 -13.32 3.89
N SER A 110 6.66 -12.29 4.64
CA SER A 110 6.46 -12.23 6.10
C SER A 110 4.98 -12.05 6.44
N THR A 111 4.29 -11.22 5.66
CA THR A 111 2.88 -10.90 5.85
C THR A 111 1.98 -12.11 5.64
N ALA A 112 2.15 -12.85 4.55
CA ALA A 112 1.40 -14.07 4.25
C ALA A 112 1.64 -15.16 5.32
N TRP A 113 2.89 -15.31 5.78
CA TRP A 113 3.24 -16.23 6.86
C TRP A 113 2.50 -15.88 8.17
N LEU A 114 2.43 -14.59 8.53
CA LEU A 114 1.70 -14.14 9.71
C LEU A 114 0.19 -14.29 9.53
N ALA A 115 -0.34 -13.98 8.35
CA ALA A 115 -1.75 -14.12 8.04
C ALA A 115 -2.22 -15.56 8.19
N ALA A 116 -1.50 -16.53 7.64
CA ALA A 116 -1.83 -17.95 7.79
C ALA A 116 -1.87 -18.42 9.26
N GLN A 117 -1.07 -17.82 10.17
CA GLN A 117 -1.12 -18.18 11.59
C GLN A 117 -2.23 -17.50 12.39
N ARG A 118 -2.66 -16.31 11.96
CA ARG A 118 -3.43 -15.39 12.80
C ARG A 118 -4.82 -15.07 12.25
N ALA A 119 -5.06 -15.37 10.98
CA ALA A 119 -6.33 -15.07 10.32
C ALA A 119 -7.50 -15.66 11.11
N THR A 120 -8.44 -14.80 11.47
CA THR A 120 -9.74 -15.19 12.00
C THR A 120 -10.66 -15.64 10.87
N GLU A 121 -11.77 -16.29 11.19
CA GLU A 121 -12.77 -16.67 10.17
C GLU A 121 -13.29 -15.45 9.39
N ARG A 122 -13.44 -14.30 10.06
CA ARG A 122 -13.80 -13.04 9.40
C ARG A 122 -12.75 -12.58 8.39
N ASP A 123 -11.47 -12.77 8.71
CA ASP A 123 -10.37 -12.41 7.81
C ASP A 123 -10.33 -13.33 6.60
N LYS A 124 -10.54 -14.64 6.80
CA LYS A 124 -10.64 -15.63 5.72
C LYS A 124 -11.79 -15.30 4.76
N ASP A 125 -12.97 -14.99 5.30
CA ASP A 125 -14.13 -14.54 4.51
C ASP A 125 -13.83 -13.24 3.76
N HIS A 126 -13.02 -12.35 4.33
CA HIS A 126 -12.62 -11.12 3.67
C HIS A 126 -11.66 -11.37 2.51
N ILE A 127 -10.61 -12.17 2.73
CA ILE A 127 -9.63 -12.55 1.72
C ILE A 127 -10.33 -13.24 0.54
N GLN A 128 -11.25 -14.18 0.82
CA GLN A 128 -12.03 -14.87 -0.22
C GLN A 128 -12.83 -13.88 -1.07
N ARG A 129 -13.55 -12.94 -0.43
CA ARG A 129 -14.31 -11.91 -1.17
C ARG A 129 -13.41 -11.04 -2.05
N CYS A 130 -12.24 -10.63 -1.55
CA CYS A 130 -11.28 -9.85 -2.33
C CYS A 130 -10.73 -10.65 -3.52
N PHE A 131 -10.46 -11.95 -3.32
CA PHE A 131 -10.07 -12.85 -4.40
C PHE A 131 -11.16 -12.95 -5.48
N ASP A 132 -12.42 -13.18 -5.08
CA ASP A 132 -13.53 -13.32 -6.02
C ASP A 132 -13.72 -12.06 -6.87
N VAL A 133 -13.65 -10.88 -6.25
CA VAL A 133 -13.71 -9.56 -6.93
C VAL A 133 -12.54 -9.39 -7.90
N MET A 134 -11.33 -9.79 -7.51
CA MET A 134 -10.16 -9.74 -8.38
C MET A 134 -10.34 -10.61 -9.62
N ILE A 135 -10.84 -11.84 -9.47
CA ILE A 135 -11.11 -12.73 -10.61
C ILE A 135 -12.18 -12.15 -11.53
N GLN A 136 -13.25 -11.59 -10.97
CA GLN A 136 -14.30 -10.95 -11.75
C GLN A 136 -13.74 -9.80 -12.61
N HIS A 137 -12.94 -8.92 -12.02
CA HIS A 137 -12.34 -7.81 -12.75
C HIS A 137 -11.31 -8.27 -13.78
N GLN A 138 -10.52 -9.31 -13.46
CA GLN A 138 -9.57 -9.88 -14.41
C GLN A 138 -10.26 -10.42 -15.67
N GLN A 139 -11.44 -11.03 -15.53
CA GLN A 139 -12.22 -11.54 -16.66
C GLN A 139 -12.91 -10.44 -17.47
N SER A 140 -13.19 -9.29 -16.87
CA SER A 140 -13.86 -8.16 -17.53
C SER A 140 -12.98 -7.40 -18.55
N GLY A 141 -11.66 -7.64 -18.55
CA GLY A 141 -10.71 -6.95 -19.44
C GLY A 141 -10.38 -5.50 -19.03
N HIS A 142 -10.93 -5.01 -17.91
CA HIS A 142 -10.62 -3.69 -17.36
C HIS A 142 -9.35 -3.72 -16.49
N ALA A 143 -8.19 -3.45 -17.10
CA ALA A 143 -6.89 -3.56 -16.45
C ALA A 143 -6.74 -2.72 -15.17
N GLU A 144 -7.30 -1.51 -15.11
CA GLU A 144 -7.25 -0.65 -13.92
C GLU A 144 -8.04 -1.24 -12.74
N LEU A 145 -9.26 -1.70 -12.99
CA LEU A 145 -10.07 -2.34 -11.95
C LEU A 145 -9.43 -3.65 -11.47
N ALA A 146 -8.85 -4.42 -12.38
CA ALA A 146 -8.12 -5.64 -12.04
C ALA A 146 -6.89 -5.34 -11.16
N ALA A 147 -6.13 -4.28 -11.46
CA ALA A 147 -4.98 -3.87 -10.66
C ALA A 147 -5.36 -3.37 -9.27
N ARG A 148 -6.45 -2.61 -9.16
CA ARG A 148 -6.96 -2.18 -7.85
C ARG A 148 -7.46 -3.35 -7.01
N ALA A 149 -8.15 -4.31 -7.62
CA ALA A 149 -8.61 -5.51 -6.93
C ALA A 149 -7.46 -6.43 -6.49
N ASP A 150 -6.41 -6.56 -7.32
CA ASP A 150 -5.15 -7.24 -6.99
C ASP A 150 -4.50 -6.61 -5.74
N ALA A 151 -4.33 -5.28 -5.73
CA ALA A 151 -3.83 -4.55 -4.57
C ALA A 151 -4.68 -4.77 -3.30
N GLN A 152 -6.01 -4.74 -3.43
CA GLN A 152 -6.92 -4.99 -2.31
C GLN A 152 -6.80 -6.41 -1.75
N PHE A 153 -6.57 -7.41 -2.61
CA PHE A 153 -6.33 -8.79 -2.17
C PHE A 153 -5.05 -8.90 -1.33
N HIS A 154 -3.94 -8.29 -1.78
CA HIS A 154 -2.69 -8.27 -1.00
C HIS A 154 -2.83 -7.49 0.32
N LEU A 155 -3.57 -6.39 0.33
CA LEU A 155 -3.85 -5.63 1.56
C LEU A 155 -4.74 -6.41 2.55
N ALA A 156 -5.74 -7.16 2.07
CA ALA A 156 -6.55 -8.03 2.94
C ALA A 156 -5.70 -9.10 3.63
N ILE A 157 -4.70 -9.66 2.93
CA ILE A 157 -3.71 -10.58 3.53
C ILE A 157 -2.86 -9.83 4.58
N ALA A 158 -2.49 -8.57 4.31
CA ALA A 158 -1.77 -7.76 5.28
C ALA A 158 -2.56 -7.50 6.57
N GLU A 159 -3.83 -7.18 6.46
CA GLU A 159 -4.73 -6.99 7.60
C GLU A 159 -4.85 -8.28 8.42
N ALA A 160 -5.00 -9.43 7.75
CA ALA A 160 -5.05 -10.73 8.40
C ALA A 160 -3.76 -11.14 9.14
N SER A 161 -2.63 -10.45 8.91
CA SER A 161 -1.39 -10.65 9.67
C SER A 161 -1.50 -10.19 11.13
N HIS A 162 -2.52 -9.38 11.46
CA HIS A 162 -2.71 -8.75 12.77
C HIS A 162 -1.43 -8.06 13.29
N ASN A 163 -0.64 -7.48 12.37
CA ASN A 163 0.54 -6.70 12.68
C ASN A 163 0.32 -5.26 12.23
N LEU A 164 -0.08 -4.40 13.17
CA LEU A 164 -0.43 -3.00 12.90
C LEU A 164 0.64 -2.25 12.12
N VAL A 165 1.92 -2.48 12.42
CA VAL A 165 3.03 -1.80 11.72
C VAL A 165 3.14 -2.28 10.28
N LEU A 166 3.05 -3.60 10.04
CA LEU A 166 3.07 -4.13 8.68
C LEU A 166 1.86 -3.66 7.88
N VAL A 167 0.67 -3.63 8.48
CA VAL A 167 -0.55 -3.11 7.83
C VAL A 167 -0.35 -1.66 7.39
N GLN A 168 0.16 -0.78 8.25
CA GLN A 168 0.41 0.62 7.89
C GLN A 168 1.43 0.76 6.76
N VAL A 169 2.54 0.02 6.86
CA VAL A 169 3.59 0.03 5.83
C VAL A 169 3.04 -0.46 4.49
N MET A 170 2.25 -1.53 4.49
CA MET A 170 1.65 -2.09 3.29
C MET A 170 0.62 -1.14 2.67
N HIS A 171 -0.27 -0.53 3.47
CA HIS A 171 -1.22 0.49 2.97
C HIS A 171 -0.51 1.69 2.34
N SER A 172 0.53 2.20 2.99
CA SER A 172 1.34 3.31 2.47
C SER A 172 2.07 2.92 1.17
N LEU A 173 2.69 1.74 1.16
CA LEU A 173 3.38 1.22 -0.02
C LEU A 173 2.42 1.08 -1.19
N PHE A 174 1.30 0.36 -1.03
CA PHE A 174 0.31 0.15 -2.09
C PHE A 174 -0.28 1.46 -2.59
N THR A 175 -0.45 2.47 -1.75
CA THR A 175 -0.90 3.80 -2.19
C THR A 175 0.11 4.46 -3.13
N VAL A 176 1.40 4.34 -2.83
CA VAL A 176 2.48 4.94 -3.62
C VAL A 176 2.74 4.16 -4.90
N VAL A 177 2.68 2.82 -4.84
CA VAL A 177 3.05 1.93 -5.93
C VAL A 177 1.87 1.42 -6.75
N LEU A 178 0.63 1.84 -6.44
CA LEU A 178 -0.57 1.41 -7.16
C LEU A 178 -0.42 1.64 -8.66
N SER A 179 0.11 2.78 -9.07
CA SER A 179 0.36 3.09 -10.48
C SER A 179 1.41 2.16 -11.12
N THR A 180 2.32 1.55 -10.34
CA THR A 180 3.29 0.56 -10.82
C THR A 180 2.58 -0.77 -11.02
N VAL A 181 1.72 -1.16 -10.08
CA VAL A 181 0.89 -2.36 -10.18
C VAL A 181 -0.05 -2.24 -11.38
N GLU A 182 -0.70 -1.09 -11.57
CA GLU A 182 -1.53 -0.76 -12.72
C GLU A 182 -0.76 -0.87 -14.04
N ARG A 183 0.45 -0.28 -14.10
CA ARG A 183 1.32 -0.37 -15.29
C ARG A 183 1.72 -1.81 -15.58
N ASN A 184 2.17 -2.56 -14.57
CA ASN A 184 2.55 -3.96 -14.71
C ASN A 184 1.37 -4.81 -15.21
N ARG A 185 0.18 -4.65 -14.61
CA ARG A 185 -1.04 -5.32 -15.05
C ARG A 185 -1.39 -4.94 -16.47
N HIS A 186 -1.43 -3.65 -16.81
CA HIS A 186 -1.74 -3.19 -18.16
C HIS A 186 -0.78 -3.79 -19.20
N ASP A 187 0.53 -3.80 -18.92
CA ASP A 187 1.52 -4.43 -19.80
C ASP A 187 1.26 -5.94 -19.95
N MET A 188 0.96 -6.64 -18.87
CA MET A 188 0.64 -8.08 -18.93
C MET A 188 -0.66 -8.36 -19.69
N PHE A 189 -1.71 -7.57 -19.47
CA PHE A 189 -2.99 -7.72 -20.20
C PHE A 189 -2.84 -7.50 -21.70
N ARG A 190 -1.96 -6.57 -22.12
CA ARG A 190 -1.83 -6.20 -23.54
C ARG A 190 -0.73 -6.93 -24.28
N LEU A 191 0.33 -7.30 -23.59
CA LEU A 191 1.58 -7.77 -24.20
C LEU A 191 1.89 -9.24 -23.87
N SER A 192 1.30 -9.80 -22.82
CA SER A 192 1.47 -11.22 -22.49
C SER A 192 0.41 -12.10 -23.16
N ALA A 193 0.71 -13.40 -23.22
CA ALA A 193 -0.26 -14.39 -23.68
C ALA A 193 -1.41 -14.54 -22.67
N PRO A 194 -2.64 -14.89 -23.10
CA PRO A 194 -3.76 -15.16 -22.20
C PRO A 194 -3.46 -16.18 -21.09
N GLN A 195 -2.53 -17.11 -21.36
CA GLN A 195 -2.05 -18.10 -20.41
C GLN A 195 -1.39 -17.47 -19.16
N THR A 196 -0.68 -16.35 -19.32
CA THR A 196 -0.05 -15.64 -18.20
C THR A 196 -1.08 -15.17 -17.17
N LEU A 197 -2.24 -14.69 -17.62
CA LEU A 197 -3.31 -14.27 -16.71
C LEU A 197 -3.91 -15.46 -15.94
N GLN A 198 -4.05 -16.61 -16.59
CA GLN A 198 -4.53 -17.84 -15.93
C GLN A 198 -3.53 -18.34 -14.87
N GLU A 199 -2.24 -18.31 -15.17
CA GLU A 199 -1.18 -18.67 -14.21
C GLU A 199 -1.23 -17.80 -12.96
N LEU A 200 -1.42 -16.49 -13.12
CA LEU A 200 -1.56 -15.55 -12.01
C LEU A 200 -2.79 -15.86 -11.14
N THR A 201 -3.92 -16.18 -11.76
CA THR A 201 -5.13 -16.61 -11.02
C THR A 201 -4.85 -17.85 -10.18
N VAL A 202 -4.17 -18.85 -10.74
CA VAL A 202 -3.82 -20.08 -10.03
C VAL A 202 -2.86 -19.81 -8.87
N GLN A 203 -1.89 -18.91 -9.04
CA GLN A 203 -0.97 -18.50 -7.99
C GLN A 203 -1.70 -17.81 -6.83
N HIS A 204 -2.58 -16.84 -7.13
CA HIS A 204 -3.38 -16.17 -6.12
C HIS A 204 -4.31 -17.14 -5.37
N GLN A 205 -4.92 -18.08 -6.10
CA GLN A 205 -5.78 -19.11 -5.49
C GLN A 205 -4.98 -20.01 -4.54
N SER A 206 -3.78 -20.43 -4.95
CA SER A 206 -2.88 -21.25 -4.12
C SER A 206 -2.48 -20.54 -2.84
N LEU A 207 -2.14 -19.25 -2.94
CA LEU A 207 -1.82 -18.39 -1.80
C LEU A 207 -3.01 -18.25 -0.84
N MET A 208 -4.18 -17.89 -1.36
CA MET A 208 -5.41 -17.80 -0.57
C MET A 208 -5.67 -19.12 0.17
N GLN A 209 -5.63 -20.24 -0.54
CA GLN A 209 -5.89 -21.54 0.07
C GLN A 209 -4.87 -21.86 1.17
N ALA A 210 -3.59 -21.50 0.99
CA ALA A 210 -2.56 -21.71 2.02
C ALA A 210 -2.86 -20.94 3.31
N ILE A 211 -3.37 -19.71 3.19
CA ILE A 211 -3.79 -18.91 4.34
C ILE A 211 -5.04 -19.49 5.00
N LEU A 212 -6.03 -19.90 4.20
CA LEU A 212 -7.28 -20.49 4.69
C LEU A 212 -7.06 -21.82 5.43
N ASP A 213 -6.13 -22.64 4.93
CA ASP A 213 -5.69 -23.90 5.54
C ASP A 213 -4.83 -23.69 6.79
N GLY A 214 -4.38 -22.46 7.04
CA GLY A 214 -3.49 -22.12 8.15
C GLY A 214 -2.07 -22.67 8.00
N ASP A 215 -1.56 -22.78 6.76
CA ASP A 215 -0.22 -23.27 6.45
C ASP A 215 0.74 -22.09 6.18
N PRO A 216 1.57 -21.68 7.16
CA PRO A 216 2.37 -20.48 7.04
C PRO A 216 3.54 -20.62 6.07
N GLN A 217 4.11 -21.82 5.99
CA GLN A 217 5.24 -22.08 5.11
C GLN A 217 4.78 -22.10 3.66
N ARG A 218 3.68 -22.79 3.37
CA ARG A 218 3.08 -22.79 2.03
C ARG A 218 2.64 -21.40 1.62
N ALA A 219 2.04 -20.62 2.51
CA ALA A 219 1.63 -19.24 2.21
C ALA A 219 2.83 -18.35 1.84
N ARG A 220 3.94 -18.48 2.57
CA ARG A 220 5.19 -17.77 2.26
C ARG A 220 5.76 -18.16 0.89
N GLU A 221 5.78 -19.45 0.58
CA GLU A 221 6.29 -19.97 -0.68
C GLU A 221 5.44 -19.48 -1.85
N CYS A 222 4.10 -19.62 -1.77
CA CYS A 222 3.19 -19.19 -2.82
C CYS A 222 3.32 -17.70 -3.17
N ILE A 223 3.42 -16.81 -2.18
CA ILE A 223 3.57 -15.37 -2.47
C ILE A 223 4.95 -15.03 -3.04
N GLY A 224 6.00 -15.72 -2.58
CA GLY A 224 7.35 -15.55 -3.12
C GLY A 224 7.43 -15.95 -4.59
N GLU A 225 6.92 -17.13 -4.93
CA GLU A 225 6.83 -17.64 -6.30
C GLU A 225 5.99 -16.72 -7.20
N HIS A 226 4.87 -16.21 -6.69
CA HIS A 226 4.03 -15.27 -7.41
C HIS A 226 4.78 -13.99 -7.78
N LEU A 227 5.44 -13.35 -6.81
CA LEU A 227 6.15 -12.09 -7.05
C LEU A 227 7.37 -12.28 -7.96
N GLU A 228 8.06 -13.41 -7.86
CA GLU A 228 9.15 -13.76 -8.77
C GLU A 228 8.65 -14.04 -10.20
N HIS A 229 7.50 -14.70 -10.34
CA HIS A 229 6.85 -14.89 -11.63
C HIS A 229 6.44 -13.55 -12.27
N VAL A 230 5.88 -12.62 -11.49
CA VAL A 230 5.57 -11.27 -11.97
C VAL A 230 6.84 -10.55 -12.40
N ARG A 231 7.91 -10.58 -11.59
CA ARG A 231 9.20 -9.95 -11.89
C ARG A 231 9.79 -10.45 -13.20
N THR A 232 9.87 -11.78 -13.37
CA THR A 232 10.43 -12.40 -14.58
C THR A 232 9.58 -12.13 -15.83
N THR A 233 8.25 -12.10 -15.69
CA THR A 233 7.36 -11.76 -16.80
C THR A 233 7.56 -10.32 -17.26
N ILE A 234 7.60 -9.38 -16.31
CA ILE A 234 7.86 -7.97 -16.61
C ILE A 234 9.22 -7.77 -17.27
N GLN A 235 10.27 -8.44 -16.77
CA GLN A 235 11.60 -8.37 -17.35
C GLN A 235 11.60 -8.83 -18.82
N ARG A 236 10.92 -9.94 -19.13
CA ARG A 236 10.78 -10.43 -20.51
C ARG A 236 10.06 -9.43 -21.41
N LEU A 237 8.99 -8.81 -20.92
CA LEU A 237 8.24 -7.79 -21.68
C LEU A 237 9.12 -6.57 -22.01
N ASP A 238 9.92 -6.12 -21.05
CA ASP A 238 10.85 -4.99 -21.24
C ASP A 238 11.96 -5.34 -22.24
N GLU A 239 12.54 -6.55 -22.14
CA GLU A 239 13.55 -7.06 -23.07
C GLU A 239 13.01 -7.18 -24.50
N ASP A 240 11.77 -7.67 -24.66
CA ASP A 240 11.11 -7.79 -25.96
C ASP A 240 10.76 -6.44 -26.56
N ARG A 241 10.32 -5.48 -25.75
CA ARG A 241 10.12 -4.09 -26.18
C ARG A 241 11.44 -3.49 -26.69
N ALA A 242 12.51 -3.61 -25.91
CA ALA A 242 13.82 -3.10 -26.30
C ALA A 242 14.36 -3.78 -27.57
N ARG A 243 14.08 -5.09 -27.75
CA ARG A 243 14.42 -5.83 -28.98
C ARG A 243 13.65 -5.29 -30.19
N ARG A 244 12.35 -5.05 -30.07
CA ARG A 244 11.51 -4.48 -31.13
C ARG A 244 11.99 -3.08 -31.51
N GLU A 245 12.25 -2.22 -30.53
CA GLU A 245 12.78 -0.88 -30.77
C GLU A 245 14.13 -0.91 -31.49
N ARG A 246 15.05 -1.82 -31.12
CA ARG A 246 16.31 -2.01 -31.84
C ARG A 246 16.08 -2.45 -33.29
N SER A 247 15.13 -3.36 -33.54
CA SER A 247 14.84 -3.85 -34.90
C SER A 247 14.24 -2.77 -35.83
N MET A 248 13.44 -1.85 -35.28
CA MET A 248 12.80 -0.77 -36.02
C MET A 248 13.75 0.39 -36.38
N ARG A 249 14.97 0.41 -35.81
CA ARG A 249 16.00 1.42 -36.13
C ARG A 249 16.68 1.17 -37.48
N LEU A 250 16.53 -0.01 -38.06
CA LEU A 250 17.11 -0.36 -39.35
C LEU A 250 16.10 -0.03 -40.46
N PRO A 251 16.48 0.71 -41.51
CA PRO A 251 15.60 0.94 -42.66
C PRO A 251 15.25 -0.39 -43.33
N LEU A 252 13.96 -0.63 -43.57
CA LEU A 252 13.46 -1.83 -44.26
C LEU A 252 13.94 -1.93 -45.72
N ASP A 253 14.45 -0.82 -46.30
CA ASP A 253 14.79 -0.69 -47.73
C ASP A 253 16.28 -0.79 -48.08
N SER A 254 17.16 -1.08 -47.12
CA SER A 254 18.57 -1.38 -47.43
C SER A 254 18.80 -2.88 -47.53
N ALA A 255 18.03 -3.57 -48.36
CA ALA A 255 18.47 -4.87 -48.86
C ALA A 255 19.72 -4.60 -49.71
N PRO A 256 20.92 -5.12 -49.37
CA PRO A 256 22.04 -5.03 -50.28
C PRO A 256 21.60 -5.70 -51.58
N ALA A 257 21.80 -5.02 -52.72
CA ALA A 257 21.63 -5.64 -54.01
C ALA A 257 22.38 -6.97 -53.96
N LEU A 258 21.64 -8.08 -54.07
CA LEU A 258 22.23 -9.41 -54.15
C LEU A 258 23.31 -9.30 -55.24
N LEU A 259 24.57 -9.46 -54.84
CA LEU A 259 25.67 -9.46 -55.80
C LEU A 259 25.28 -10.40 -56.92
N PRO A 260 25.34 -9.97 -58.20
CA PRO A 260 24.91 -10.81 -59.29
C PRO A 260 25.64 -12.14 -59.15
N THR A 261 24.88 -13.22 -59.03
CA THR A 261 25.41 -14.57 -59.15
C THR A 261 26.06 -14.61 -60.53
N SER A 262 27.39 -14.59 -60.58
CA SER A 262 28.09 -14.77 -61.84
C SER A 262 27.75 -16.18 -62.30
N ASP A 263 26.83 -16.27 -63.26
CA ASP A 263 26.56 -17.49 -63.98
C ASP A 263 27.87 -17.97 -64.60
N LEU A 264 28.18 -19.20 -64.24
CA LEU A 264 28.96 -20.20 -64.92
C LEU A 264 29.74 -19.80 -66.19
N ILE A 265 31.02 -20.20 -66.18
CA ILE A 265 31.64 -21.08 -67.18
C ILE A 265 31.29 -20.77 -68.64
N ARG A 266 32.28 -20.28 -69.43
CA ARG A 266 32.76 -20.97 -70.65
C ARG A 266 33.85 -20.21 -71.43
N LYS A 267 34.77 -21.03 -71.98
CA LYS A 267 35.79 -20.79 -73.01
C LYS A 267 37.10 -20.21 -72.46
N THR A 268 38.26 -20.85 -72.59
CA THR A 268 38.73 -21.92 -73.50
C THR A 268 39.95 -22.57 -72.88
#